data_AF-F6YL52-F1
#
_entry.id   AF-F6YL52-F1
#
_cell.length_a   1.000
_cell.length_b   1.000
_cell.length_c   1.000
_cell.angle_alpha   90.00
_cell.angle_beta   90.00
_cell.angle_gamma   90.00
#
_symmetry.space_group_name_H-M   'P 1'
#
loop_
_entity.id
_entity.type
_entity.pdbx_description
1 polymer ?
#
loop_
_entity_poly.entity_id
_entity_poly.type
_entity_poly.pdbx_seq_one_letter_code
_entity_poly.pdbx_strand_id
1 'polypeptide(L)'
;MTMNFLSTVFFVVVVLWQSTSEARRRCYGVGKLGGPLARVRSINSTNIGYFEGCEVVKGTMIFRHYAFRSDPRTNTPAMNASQLQALNSIKVITGFLFINAWAEDVTNFSAFKNLKKIKGKYLYNRVGAVVIQGFTNYNRNNTLIQIESLGFGSLKSIDNGNVYISQMVNLCYDQTVNWLSVVKNPIQYSGIRNGVLSWA
;
A
#
# COMPACT_ATOMS: atom_id res chain seq x y z
N MET A 1 -42.72 29.31 19.16
CA MET A 1 -41.76 28.19 19.21
C MET A 1 -41.55 27.68 17.78
N THR A 2 -40.78 28.40 16.95
CA THR A 2 -40.56 28.07 15.53
C THR A 2 -39.11 27.65 15.35
N MET A 3 -38.84 26.36 15.56
CA MET A 3 -37.51 25.80 15.32
C MET A 3 -37.28 25.66 13.80
N ASN A 4 -36.50 26.58 13.24
CA ASN A 4 -35.37 26.34 12.33
C ASN A 4 -35.43 25.15 11.34
N PHE A 5 -36.55 24.98 10.62
CA PHE A 5 -36.70 23.92 9.62
C PHE A 5 -35.63 23.97 8.52
N LEU A 6 -35.26 25.19 8.08
CA LEU A 6 -34.21 25.41 7.06
C LEU A 6 -32.80 25.02 7.54
N SER A 7 -32.49 25.24 8.83
CA SER A 7 -31.20 24.86 9.40
C SER A 7 -31.08 23.34 9.46
N THR A 8 -32.11 22.66 9.95
CA THR A 8 -32.11 21.19 10.03
C THR A 8 -31.98 20.54 8.66
N VAL A 9 -32.70 21.04 7.64
CA VAL A 9 -32.58 20.53 6.26
C VAL A 9 -31.17 20.75 5.68
N PHE A 10 -30.58 21.93 5.86
CA PHE A 10 -29.23 22.21 5.39
C PHE A 10 -28.19 21.31 6.05
N PHE A 11 -28.26 21.15 7.39
CA PHE A 11 -27.37 20.23 8.13
C PHE A 11 -27.52 18.79 7.65
N VAL A 12 -28.75 18.30 7.43
CA VAL A 12 -28.99 16.94 6.92
C VAL A 12 -28.40 16.78 5.51
N VAL A 13 -28.59 17.75 4.61
CA VAL A 13 -28.02 17.70 3.26
C VAL A 13 -26.49 17.69 3.29
N VAL A 14 -25.86 18.52 4.13
CA VAL A 14 -24.38 18.54 4.28
C VAL A 14 -23.87 17.21 4.84
N VAL A 15 -24.50 16.65 5.87
CA VAL A 15 -24.11 15.37 6.47
C VAL A 15 -24.29 14.22 5.48
N LEU A 16 -25.39 14.19 4.72
CA LEU A 16 -25.62 13.20 3.66
C LEU A 16 -24.62 13.36 2.51
N TRP A 17 -24.29 14.58 2.12
CA TRP A 17 -23.28 14.86 1.09
C TRP A 17 -21.88 14.45 1.54
N GLN A 18 -21.52 14.72 2.80
CA GLN A 18 -20.23 14.34 3.37
C GLN A 18 -20.11 12.81 3.53
N SER A 19 -21.17 12.14 4.00
CA SER A 19 -21.28 10.68 4.09
C SER A 19 -21.17 9.99 2.72
N THR A 20 -21.86 10.51 1.70
CA THR A 20 -21.76 10.01 0.32
C THR A 20 -20.39 10.27 -0.31
N SER A 21 -19.73 11.39 0.02
CA SER A 21 -18.35 11.68 -0.42
C SER A 21 -17.31 10.74 0.20
N GLU A 22 -17.46 10.38 1.48
CA GLU A 22 -16.60 9.41 2.16
C GLU A 22 -16.83 7.98 1.67
N ALA A 23 -18.05 7.62 1.29
CA ALA A 23 -18.35 6.33 0.68
C ALA A 23 -17.69 6.18 -0.71
N ARG A 24 -17.58 7.28 -1.47
CA ARG A 24 -16.94 7.29 -2.80
C ARG A 24 -15.43 7.07 -2.78
N ARG A 25 -14.72 7.40 -1.70
CA ARG A 25 -13.23 7.31 -1.63
C ARG A 25 -12.72 5.98 -1.06
N ARG A 26 -13.54 4.93 -1.08
CA ARG A 26 -13.20 3.59 -0.57
C ARG A 26 -13.20 2.58 -1.71
N CYS A 27 -12.12 1.82 -1.84
CA CYS A 27 -11.95 0.84 -2.93
C CYS A 27 -11.57 -0.52 -2.36
N TYR A 28 -11.84 -1.59 -3.09
CA TYR A 28 -11.42 -2.93 -2.70
C TYR A 28 -9.98 -3.19 -3.13
N GLY A 29 -9.18 -3.74 -2.22
CA GLY A 29 -7.83 -4.22 -2.54
C GLY A 29 -7.88 -5.50 -3.38
N VAL A 30 -6.70 -5.96 -3.79
CA VAL A 30 -6.57 -7.25 -4.49
C VAL A 30 -6.77 -8.42 -3.52
N GLY A 31 -7.11 -9.60 -4.06
CA GLY A 31 -7.26 -10.82 -3.28
C GLY A 31 -8.66 -11.03 -2.68
N LYS A 32 -8.80 -11.99 -1.75
CA LYS A 32 -10.08 -12.68 -1.46
C LYS A 32 -11.16 -11.87 -0.70
N LEU A 33 -11.04 -10.55 -0.57
CA LEU A 33 -11.95 -9.73 0.25
C LEU A 33 -13.13 -9.11 -0.53
N GLY A 34 -13.30 -9.52 -1.78
CA GLY A 34 -14.41 -9.09 -2.64
C GLY A 34 -14.09 -7.86 -3.49
N GLY A 35 -15.11 -7.33 -4.17
CA GLY A 35 -14.96 -6.23 -5.12
C GLY A 35 -14.38 -6.64 -6.48
N PRO A 36 -14.15 -5.67 -7.39
CA PRO A 36 -13.73 -5.95 -8.77
C PRO A 36 -12.40 -6.71 -8.89
N LEU A 37 -11.53 -6.60 -7.87
CA LEU A 37 -10.19 -7.17 -7.87
C LEU A 37 -10.09 -8.48 -7.05
N ALA A 38 -11.21 -9.11 -6.70
CA ALA A 38 -11.26 -10.24 -5.77
C ALA A 38 -10.39 -11.46 -6.17
N ARG A 39 -10.20 -11.66 -7.49
CA ARG A 39 -9.41 -12.77 -8.06
C ARG A 39 -8.06 -12.32 -8.61
N VAL A 40 -7.74 -11.04 -8.50
CA VAL A 40 -6.49 -10.46 -8.98
C VAL A 40 -5.39 -10.75 -7.97
N ARG A 41 -4.23 -11.21 -8.47
CA ARG A 41 -3.08 -11.60 -7.64
C ARG A 41 -2.07 -10.49 -7.40
N SER A 42 -2.05 -9.47 -8.28
CA SER A 42 -1.18 -8.30 -8.21
C SER A 42 -1.83 -7.13 -8.92
N ILE A 43 -1.61 -5.93 -8.38
CA ILE A 43 -1.84 -4.69 -9.09
C ILE A 43 -0.87 -4.64 -10.28
N ASN A 44 -1.36 -4.24 -11.45
CA ASN A 44 -0.61 -4.19 -12.70
C ASN A 44 -1.09 -3.00 -13.57
N SER A 45 -0.48 -2.84 -14.74
CA SER A 45 -0.76 -1.73 -15.66
C SER A 45 -2.22 -1.65 -16.14
N THR A 46 -2.99 -2.74 -16.13
CA THR A 46 -4.37 -2.76 -16.61
C THR A 46 -5.41 -2.46 -15.52
N ASN A 47 -5.04 -2.57 -14.23
CA ASN A 47 -5.99 -2.39 -13.12
C ASN A 47 -5.63 -1.27 -12.14
N ILE A 48 -4.43 -0.69 -12.19
CA ILE A 48 -3.99 0.34 -11.23
C ILE A 48 -4.86 1.62 -11.25
N GLY A 49 -5.42 1.98 -12.41
CA GLY A 49 -6.33 3.13 -12.54
C GLY A 49 -7.59 3.04 -11.66
N TYR A 50 -7.98 1.83 -11.23
CA TYR A 50 -9.08 1.63 -10.27
C TYR A 50 -8.86 2.36 -8.93
N PHE A 51 -7.60 2.66 -8.57
CA PHE A 51 -7.26 3.32 -7.32
C PHE A 51 -7.20 4.84 -7.41
N GLU A 52 -7.44 5.44 -8.58
CA GLU A 52 -7.46 6.90 -8.73
C GLU A 52 -8.50 7.55 -7.82
N GLY A 53 -8.07 8.53 -7.02
CA GLY A 53 -8.92 9.21 -6.03
C GLY A 53 -9.28 8.37 -4.81
N CYS A 54 -8.78 7.13 -4.71
CA CYS A 54 -9.03 6.27 -3.57
C CYS A 54 -8.26 6.72 -2.33
N GLU A 55 -8.94 6.89 -1.19
CA GLU A 55 -8.28 7.22 0.07
C GLU A 55 -8.14 6.02 1.00
N VAL A 56 -9.08 5.07 0.94
CA VAL A 56 -9.09 3.89 1.80
C VAL A 56 -9.21 2.63 0.96
N VAL A 57 -8.18 1.79 1.02
CA VAL A 57 -8.19 0.46 0.41
C VAL A 57 -8.66 -0.57 1.42
N LYS A 58 -9.86 -1.11 1.19
CA LYS A 58 -10.42 -2.26 1.89
C LYS A 58 -9.76 -3.54 1.37
N GLY A 59 -8.71 -3.98 2.03
CA GLY A 59 -7.99 -5.20 1.71
C GLY A 59 -6.50 -4.95 1.57
N THR A 60 -5.87 -5.66 0.64
CA THR A 60 -4.41 -5.67 0.50
C THR A 60 -4.00 -5.03 -0.81
N MET A 61 -2.76 -4.57 -0.87
CA MET A 61 -2.13 -4.09 -2.09
C MET A 61 -0.88 -4.93 -2.33
N ILE A 62 -0.77 -5.53 -3.52
CA ILE A 62 0.28 -6.48 -3.85
C ILE A 62 0.89 -6.08 -5.19
N PHE A 63 2.20 -5.88 -5.23
CA PHE A 63 2.98 -5.54 -6.41
C PHE A 63 4.04 -6.60 -6.66
N ARG A 64 3.88 -7.34 -7.76
CA ARG A 64 4.80 -8.41 -8.16
C ARG A 64 5.65 -8.02 -9.37
N HIS A 65 6.77 -8.72 -9.55
CA HIS A 65 7.72 -8.47 -10.63
C HIS A 65 7.13 -8.45 -12.03
N TYR A 66 6.16 -9.32 -12.31
CA TYR A 66 5.52 -9.36 -13.64
C TYR A 66 4.67 -8.12 -13.92
N ALA A 67 4.28 -7.35 -12.89
CA ALA A 67 3.59 -6.07 -13.09
C ALA A 67 4.51 -5.01 -13.74
N PHE A 68 5.83 -5.14 -13.60
CA PHE A 68 6.83 -4.17 -14.08
C PHE A 68 7.70 -4.68 -15.23
N ARG A 69 7.53 -5.94 -15.68
CA ARG A 69 8.35 -6.55 -16.75
C ARG A 69 7.54 -7.03 -17.95
N SER A 70 6.28 -6.62 -18.04
CA SER A 70 5.24 -7.21 -18.87
C SER A 70 4.96 -8.68 -18.53
N ASP A 71 3.72 -9.10 -18.72
CA ASP A 71 3.27 -10.49 -18.56
C ASP A 71 2.69 -10.99 -19.88
N PRO A 72 3.46 -11.77 -20.67
CA PRO A 72 2.99 -12.33 -21.93
C PRO A 72 1.78 -13.27 -21.78
N ARG A 73 1.62 -13.93 -20.61
CA ARG A 73 0.51 -14.87 -20.40
C ARG A 73 -0.85 -14.19 -20.34
N THR A 74 -0.86 -12.92 -19.90
CA THR A 74 -2.07 -12.11 -19.77
C THR A 74 -2.08 -10.93 -20.74
N ASN A 75 -1.08 -10.85 -21.63
CA ASN A 75 -0.83 -9.71 -22.52
C ASN A 75 -0.82 -8.35 -21.78
N THR A 76 -0.28 -8.34 -20.56
CA THR A 76 -0.23 -7.15 -19.72
C THR A 76 1.09 -6.42 -19.95
N PRO A 77 1.12 -5.15 -20.39
CA PRO A 77 2.37 -4.41 -20.56
C PRO A 77 3.01 -4.09 -19.21
N ALA A 78 4.31 -3.76 -19.20
CA ALA A 78 4.98 -3.27 -18.02
C ALA A 78 4.31 -1.98 -17.51
N MET A 79 4.08 -1.89 -16.20
CA MET A 79 3.58 -0.67 -15.56
C MET A 79 4.65 0.40 -15.59
N ASN A 80 4.27 1.60 -16.05
CA ASN A 80 5.17 2.75 -16.08
C ASN A 80 5.12 3.54 -14.76
N ALA A 81 6.09 4.44 -14.57
CA ALA A 81 6.15 5.28 -13.37
C ALA A 81 4.94 6.23 -13.23
N SER A 82 4.42 6.77 -14.33
CA SER A 82 3.31 7.73 -14.28
C SER A 82 2.00 7.09 -13.78
N GLN A 83 1.75 5.82 -14.09
CA GLN A 83 0.60 5.07 -13.58
C GLN A 83 0.61 4.92 -12.05
N LEU A 84 1.78 4.96 -11.41
CA LEU A 84 1.87 4.91 -9.94
C LEU A 84 1.21 6.11 -9.27
N GLN A 85 0.99 7.22 -10.00
CA GLN A 85 0.31 8.40 -9.48
C GLN A 85 -1.14 8.12 -9.05
N ALA A 86 -1.77 7.07 -9.60
CA ALA A 86 -3.10 6.63 -9.17
C ALA A 86 -3.16 6.30 -7.66
N LEU A 87 -2.02 5.98 -7.05
CA LEU A 87 -1.93 5.60 -5.64
C LEU A 87 -1.77 6.81 -4.70
N ASN A 88 -1.49 7.99 -5.23
CA ASN A 88 -1.13 9.17 -4.43
C ASN A 88 -2.21 9.58 -3.43
N SER A 89 -3.49 9.31 -3.69
CA SER A 89 -4.58 9.68 -2.78
C SER A 89 -4.72 8.73 -1.58
N ILE A 90 -4.06 7.56 -1.62
CA ILE A 90 -4.26 6.51 -0.63
C ILE A 90 -3.68 6.94 0.72
N LYS A 91 -4.54 6.95 1.74
CA LYS A 91 -4.20 7.30 3.12
C LYS A 91 -4.24 6.09 4.05
N VAL A 92 -5.07 5.09 3.74
CA VAL A 92 -5.29 3.94 4.61
C VAL A 92 -5.38 2.65 3.81
N ILE A 93 -4.63 1.63 4.25
CA ILE A 93 -4.78 0.24 3.79
C ILE A 93 -5.29 -0.58 4.97
N THR A 94 -6.39 -1.31 4.81
CA THR A 94 -6.96 -2.08 5.94
C THR A 94 -6.29 -3.44 6.16
N GLY A 95 -5.70 -4.03 5.12
CA GLY A 95 -4.93 -5.28 5.17
C GLY A 95 -3.43 -5.01 5.25
N PHE A 96 -2.66 -5.63 4.35
CA PHE A 96 -1.21 -5.49 4.22
C PHE A 96 -0.79 -4.88 2.88
N LEU A 97 0.41 -4.33 2.85
CA LEU A 97 1.12 -3.89 1.64
C LEU A 97 2.26 -4.88 1.34
N PHE A 98 2.31 -5.38 0.12
CA PHE A 98 3.36 -6.28 -0.36
C PHE A 98 3.96 -5.75 -1.66
N ILE A 99 5.29 -5.61 -1.70
CA ILE A 99 6.05 -5.13 -2.83
C ILE A 99 7.25 -6.07 -3.03
N ASN A 100 7.36 -6.67 -4.21
CA ASN A 100 8.55 -7.46 -4.55
C ASN A 100 9.30 -6.99 -5.81
N ALA A 101 8.84 -5.89 -6.41
CA ALA A 101 9.47 -5.22 -7.54
C ALA A 101 8.86 -3.83 -7.67
N TRP A 102 9.56 -2.95 -8.39
CA TRP A 102 9.11 -1.59 -8.66
C TRP A 102 9.56 -1.12 -10.04
N ALA A 103 9.09 0.05 -10.48
CA ALA A 103 9.49 0.65 -11.75
C ALA A 103 10.98 1.03 -11.72
N GLU A 104 11.70 0.80 -12.81
CA GLU A 104 13.17 0.91 -12.89
C GLU A 104 13.67 2.37 -12.76
N ASP A 105 12.85 3.33 -13.18
CA ASP A 105 13.11 4.76 -13.16
C ASP A 105 12.65 5.46 -11.85
N VAL A 106 12.17 4.68 -10.87
CA VAL A 106 11.64 5.21 -9.61
C VAL A 106 12.47 4.71 -8.43
N THR A 107 13.06 5.63 -7.67
CA THR A 107 14.04 5.33 -6.61
C THR A 107 13.45 5.17 -5.21
N ASN A 108 12.12 5.26 -5.05
CA ASN A 108 11.43 5.10 -3.77
C ASN A 108 9.94 4.75 -3.94
N PHE A 109 9.23 4.49 -2.83
CA PHE A 109 7.79 4.20 -2.84
C PHE A 109 6.92 5.45 -2.60
N SER A 110 7.34 6.63 -3.07
CA SER A 110 6.61 7.91 -2.89
C SER A 110 5.23 7.95 -3.55
N ALA A 111 4.86 6.97 -4.37
CA ALA A 111 3.48 6.71 -4.76
C ALA A 111 2.54 6.56 -3.54
N PHE A 112 3.10 6.15 -2.40
CA PHE A 112 2.44 6.07 -1.10
C PHE A 112 2.79 7.23 -0.15
N LYS A 113 3.26 8.38 -0.65
CA LYS A 113 3.67 9.53 0.21
C LYS A 113 2.59 10.00 1.18
N ASN A 114 1.31 9.81 0.83
CA ASN A 114 0.15 10.19 1.64
C ASN A 114 -0.39 9.05 2.51
N LEU A 115 0.19 7.85 2.44
CA LEU A 115 -0.21 6.71 3.24
C LEU A 115 0.06 7.03 4.72
N LYS A 116 -1.00 7.06 5.53
CA LYS A 116 -0.93 7.40 6.96
C LYS A 116 -0.96 6.17 7.85
N LYS A 117 -1.70 5.14 7.42
CA LYS A 117 -2.02 4.00 8.28
C LYS A 117 -2.17 2.69 7.52
N ILE A 118 -1.62 1.64 8.10
CA ILE A 118 -1.90 0.25 7.73
C ILE A 118 -2.55 -0.42 8.93
N LYS A 119 -3.78 -0.92 8.77
CA LYS A 119 -4.52 -1.49 9.91
C LYS A 119 -4.12 -2.92 10.25
N GLY A 120 -3.57 -3.67 9.28
CA GLY A 120 -3.15 -5.05 9.51
C GLY A 120 -4.28 -6.01 9.90
N LYS A 121 -5.52 -5.79 9.43
CA LYS A 121 -6.64 -6.72 9.68
C LYS A 121 -6.38 -8.11 9.08
N TYR A 122 -5.55 -8.16 8.05
CA TYR A 122 -5.04 -9.36 7.40
C TYR A 122 -3.55 -9.15 7.17
N LEU A 123 -2.77 -10.19 7.41
CA LEU A 123 -1.32 -10.13 7.37
C LEU A 123 -0.75 -11.15 6.38
N TYR A 124 0.29 -10.75 5.66
CA TYR A 124 1.07 -11.65 4.83
C TYR A 124 1.68 -12.75 5.70
N ASN A 125 1.46 -14.01 5.34
CA ASN A 125 1.87 -15.18 6.14
C ASN A 125 1.47 -15.10 7.62
N ARG A 126 0.35 -14.42 7.93
CA ARG A 126 -0.16 -14.19 9.30
C ARG A 126 0.69 -13.25 10.17
N VAL A 127 1.78 -12.68 9.64
CA VAL A 127 2.72 -11.88 10.43
C VAL A 127 3.08 -10.52 9.81
N GLY A 128 3.11 -10.37 8.49
CA GLY A 128 3.57 -9.15 7.81
C GLY A 128 2.45 -8.17 7.45
N ALA A 129 2.54 -6.94 7.94
CA ALA A 129 1.68 -5.82 7.55
C ALA A 129 2.26 -5.01 6.39
N VAL A 130 3.59 -4.89 6.35
CA VAL A 130 4.36 -4.32 5.24
C VAL A 130 5.44 -5.32 4.87
N VAL A 131 5.50 -5.70 3.60
CA VAL A 131 6.50 -6.63 3.09
C VAL A 131 7.12 -6.03 1.85
N ILE A 132 8.39 -5.70 1.93
CA ILE A 132 9.19 -5.19 0.83
C ILE A 132 10.36 -6.15 0.65
N GLN A 133 10.27 -7.02 -0.35
CA GLN A 133 11.21 -8.10 -0.54
C GLN A 133 11.68 -8.12 -1.98
N GLY A 134 12.90 -7.65 -2.20
CA GLY A 134 13.58 -7.83 -3.48
C GLY A 134 13.84 -9.32 -3.73
N PHE A 135 14.09 -9.63 -4.99
CA PHE A 135 14.72 -10.88 -5.38
C PHE A 135 15.54 -10.69 -6.64
N THR A 136 16.61 -11.48 -6.75
CA THR A 136 17.45 -11.56 -7.94
C THR A 136 16.77 -12.46 -8.97
N ASN A 137 16.50 -11.93 -10.16
CA ASN A 137 15.89 -12.69 -11.25
C ASN A 137 16.93 -13.60 -11.95
N TYR A 138 16.48 -14.36 -12.95
CA TYR A 138 17.35 -15.22 -13.75
C TYR A 138 18.50 -14.48 -14.44
N ASN A 139 18.28 -13.22 -14.83
CA ASN A 139 19.29 -12.35 -15.45
C ASN A 139 20.20 -11.66 -14.41
N ARG A 140 20.20 -12.12 -13.15
CA ARG A 140 20.96 -11.56 -12.02
C ARG A 140 20.64 -10.10 -11.67
N ASN A 141 19.49 -9.60 -12.11
CA ASN A 141 19.02 -8.25 -11.77
C ASN A 141 18.12 -8.33 -10.53
N ASN A 142 18.54 -7.65 -9.46
CA ASN A 142 17.70 -7.42 -8.30
C ASN A 142 16.52 -6.51 -8.71
N THR A 143 15.31 -6.93 -8.37
CA THR A 143 14.04 -6.29 -8.71
C THR A 143 13.74 -4.98 -7.97
N LEU A 144 14.55 -4.64 -6.96
CA LEU A 144 14.47 -3.39 -6.20
C LEU A 144 15.83 -2.68 -6.13
N ILE A 145 16.75 -2.95 -7.07
CA ILE A 145 18.11 -2.39 -7.05
C ILE A 145 18.13 -0.86 -7.08
N GLN A 146 17.17 -0.24 -7.75
CA GLN A 146 17.04 1.20 -7.90
C GLN A 146 16.51 1.90 -6.65
N ILE A 147 16.02 1.17 -5.65
CA ILE A 147 15.37 1.77 -4.49
C ILE A 147 16.41 2.22 -3.47
N GLU A 148 16.46 3.53 -3.26
CA GLU A 148 17.42 4.20 -2.37
C GLU A 148 16.77 4.66 -1.05
N SER A 149 15.44 4.81 -1.03
CA SER A 149 14.70 5.19 0.18
C SER A 149 13.26 4.66 0.16
N LEU A 150 12.60 4.58 1.33
CA LEU A 150 11.22 4.06 1.41
C LEU A 150 10.18 5.04 0.86
N GLY A 151 10.31 6.35 1.09
CA GLY A 151 9.37 7.35 0.58
C GLY A 151 7.97 7.37 1.25
N PHE A 152 7.77 6.66 2.36
CA PHE A 152 6.52 6.68 3.15
C PHE A 152 6.38 7.94 4.02
N GLY A 153 6.34 9.12 3.40
CA GLY A 153 6.46 10.42 4.09
C GLY A 153 5.37 10.74 5.13
N SER A 154 4.19 10.12 5.05
CA SER A 154 3.08 10.37 5.97
C SER A 154 2.75 9.21 6.91
N LEU A 155 3.51 8.10 6.86
CA LEU A 155 3.16 6.88 7.59
C LEU A 155 3.37 7.07 9.08
N LYS A 156 2.28 6.97 9.85
CA LYS A 156 2.29 7.20 11.30
C LYS A 156 1.87 5.98 12.12
N SER A 157 1.24 4.99 11.51
CA SER A 157 0.68 3.85 12.24
C SER A 157 0.63 2.59 11.42
N ILE A 158 1.20 1.52 11.97
CA ILE A 158 0.92 0.13 11.60
C ILE A 158 0.25 -0.49 12.81
N ASP A 159 -1.07 -0.67 12.74
CA ASP A 159 -1.87 -0.99 13.92
C ASP A 159 -1.61 -2.44 14.40
N ASN A 160 -1.42 -3.40 13.48
CA ASN A 160 -1.13 -4.80 13.78
C ASN A 160 -0.16 -5.39 12.76
N GLY A 161 0.70 -6.31 13.21
CA GLY A 161 1.66 -7.03 12.38
C GLY A 161 3.00 -6.32 12.21
N ASN A 162 3.90 -6.96 11.46
CA ASN A 162 5.30 -6.60 11.37
C ASN A 162 5.68 -5.99 10.01
N VAL A 163 6.86 -5.38 9.95
CA VAL A 163 7.49 -4.88 8.73
C VAL A 163 8.62 -5.83 8.32
N TYR A 164 8.63 -6.24 7.06
CA TYR A 164 9.70 -7.03 6.47
C TYR A 164 10.37 -6.26 5.35
N ILE A 165 11.68 -6.07 5.44
CA ILE A 165 12.48 -5.38 4.41
C ILE A 165 13.66 -6.28 4.09
N SER A 166 13.72 -6.82 2.88
CA SER A 166 14.81 -7.72 2.50
C SER A 166 15.31 -7.51 1.08
N GLN A 167 16.60 -7.75 0.85
CA GLN A 167 17.21 -7.73 -0.49
C GLN A 167 17.10 -6.38 -1.20
N MET A 168 17.34 -5.29 -0.46
CA MET A 168 17.35 -3.92 -0.97
C MET A 168 18.74 -3.32 -0.78
N VAL A 169 19.69 -3.74 -1.61
CA VAL A 169 21.13 -3.49 -1.44
C VAL A 169 21.53 -2.00 -1.42
N ASN A 170 20.75 -1.15 -2.09
CA ASN A 170 20.99 0.29 -2.17
C ASN A 170 20.10 1.11 -1.22
N LEU A 171 19.27 0.44 -0.39
CA LEU A 171 18.38 1.14 0.52
C LEU A 171 19.20 1.85 1.59
N CYS A 172 19.25 3.17 1.47
CA CYS A 172 19.78 4.05 2.49
C CYS A 172 18.67 4.42 3.47
N TYR A 173 19.06 4.84 4.68
CA TYR A 173 18.16 5.41 5.68
C TYR A 173 17.08 4.47 6.26
N ASP A 174 17.14 3.16 6.05
CA ASP A 174 16.19 2.19 6.64
C ASP A 174 16.20 2.22 8.19
N GLN A 175 17.37 2.48 8.77
CA GLN A 175 17.59 2.67 10.21
C GLN A 175 17.11 4.03 10.76
N THR A 176 16.77 5.00 9.89
CA THR A 176 16.31 6.33 10.35
C THR A 176 14.83 6.36 10.70
N VAL A 177 14.05 5.37 10.24
CA VAL A 177 12.65 5.28 10.60
C VAL A 177 12.55 4.76 12.03
N ASN A 178 11.97 5.57 12.92
CA ASN A 178 11.65 5.14 14.28
C ASN A 178 10.45 4.18 14.27
N TRP A 179 10.71 2.92 13.93
CA TRP A 179 9.68 1.89 13.81
C TRP A 179 8.92 1.62 15.11
N LEU A 180 9.54 1.84 16.28
CA LEU A 180 8.86 1.78 17.59
C LEU A 180 7.70 2.77 17.68
N SER A 181 7.84 3.94 17.04
CA SER A 181 6.77 4.95 17.03
C SER A 181 5.65 4.61 16.04
N VAL A 182 5.92 3.80 15.02
CA VAL A 182 4.99 3.49 13.92
C VAL A 182 4.25 2.17 14.16
N VAL A 183 4.95 1.11 14.54
CA VAL A 183 4.38 -0.23 14.75
C VAL A 183 3.80 -0.34 16.15
N LYS A 184 2.48 -0.55 16.25
CA LYS A 184 1.76 -0.53 17.53
C LYS A 184 1.69 -1.90 18.19
N ASN A 185 1.25 -2.91 17.44
CA ASN A 185 1.09 -4.28 17.94
C ASN A 185 1.86 -5.26 17.05
N PRO A 186 3.19 -5.34 17.20
CA PRO A 186 4.00 -6.31 16.47
C PRO A 186 3.69 -7.74 16.93
N ILE A 187 3.79 -8.70 16.02
CA ILE A 187 3.64 -10.12 16.33
C ILE A 187 5.01 -10.71 16.66
N GLN A 188 5.10 -11.37 17.82
CA GLN A 188 6.32 -12.04 18.27
C GLN A 188 6.70 -13.16 17.31
N TYR A 189 7.91 -13.06 16.75
CA TYR A 189 8.50 -14.06 15.85
C TYR A 189 10.02 -13.93 15.89
N SER A 190 10.73 -15.04 15.68
CA SER A 190 12.19 -15.05 15.72
C SER A 190 12.80 -14.07 14.71
N GLY A 191 13.79 -13.29 15.15
CA GLY A 191 14.49 -12.29 14.33
C GLY A 191 13.81 -10.93 14.23
N ILE A 192 12.58 -10.76 14.71
CA ILE A 192 11.90 -9.46 14.70
C ILE A 192 12.38 -8.60 15.87
N ARG A 193 12.81 -7.38 15.56
CA ARG A 193 13.19 -6.35 16.54
C ARG A 193 12.34 -5.12 16.29
N ASN A 194 11.67 -4.62 17.35
CA ASN A 194 10.84 -3.41 17.27
C ASN A 194 9.75 -3.47 16.17
N GLY A 195 9.22 -4.66 15.92
CA GLY A 195 8.22 -4.89 14.87
C GLY A 195 8.77 -4.95 13.46
N VAL A 196 10.09 -4.98 13.28
CA VAL A 196 10.77 -5.06 11.98
C VAL A 196 11.69 -6.26 11.94
N LEU A 197 11.71 -6.95 10.81
CA LEU A 197 12.78 -7.85 10.45
C LEU A 197 13.34 -7.39 9.11
N SER A 198 14.60 -6.96 9.13
CA SER A 198 15.30 -6.47 7.96
C SER A 198 16.64 -7.17 7.76
N TRP A 199 17.01 -7.38 6.49
CA TRP A 199 18.34 -7.84 6.09
C TRP A 199 18.65 -7.39 4.65
N ALA A 200 19.89 -7.01 4.38
CA ALA A 200 20.34 -6.61 3.05
C ALA A 200 20.53 -7.81 2.13
#